data_AF-A0A7R9TIZ5-F1
#
_entry.id   AF-A0A7R9TIZ5-F1
#
_cell.length_a   1.000
_cell.length_b   1.000
_cell.length_c   1.000
_cell.angle_alpha   90.00
_cell.angle_beta   90.00
_cell.angle_gamma   90.00
#
_symmetry.space_group_name_H-M   'P 1'
#
loop_
_entity.id
_entity.type
_entity.pdbx_description
1 polymer ?
#
loop_
_entity_poly.entity_id
_entity_poly.type
_entity_poly.pdbx_seq_one_letter_code
_entity_poly.pdbx_strand_id
1 'polypeptide(L)'
;MEELTMEIPEGREMECLLDTLKEHFRNASGTLGTSAEQKALFRKQLEEQSGKKIDDDMMDIASRMQMVQPVALLPGGKATNWEHVNLYVDDRGISKGLRRNDRACGLALECGAPTDIVGDAFLARILDDDDRFERHDFTLDEMSSSAPWVKRAYTLQIAKKQNSGDVQEQIRAMGGMKDAANVMNLQDNLPEPGPPPGSIDDTGSQLYKWSQEGEDVVVVVPVRETTTKADVKCVVKKDRIRLEVTDAPNEGERLIVD
;
A
#
# COMPACT_ATOMS: atom_id res chain seq x y z
N MET A 1 3.89 -8.71 11.72
CA MET A 1 3.46 -9.37 10.48
C MET A 1 3.51 -10.84 10.78
N GLU A 2 2.59 -11.57 10.20
CA GLU A 2 2.43 -13.01 10.36
C GLU A 2 2.15 -13.59 8.97
N GLU A 3 2.48 -14.87 8.78
CA GLU A 3 2.06 -15.62 7.60
C GLU A 3 0.71 -16.24 7.86
N LEU A 4 -0.15 -16.20 6.85
CA LEU A 4 -1.44 -16.88 6.87
C LEU A 4 -1.51 -17.84 5.70
N THR A 5 -1.94 -19.06 5.98
CA THR A 5 -2.16 -20.09 4.97
C THR A 5 -3.64 -20.19 4.67
N MET A 6 -3.98 -20.34 3.39
CA MET A 6 -5.34 -20.54 2.93
C MET A 6 -5.34 -21.63 1.86
N GLU A 7 -6.29 -22.55 1.93
CA GLU A 7 -6.54 -23.49 0.85
C GLU A 7 -7.33 -22.80 -0.26
N ILE A 8 -6.88 -22.96 -1.50
CA ILE A 8 -7.52 -22.35 -2.68
C ILE A 8 -8.36 -23.44 -3.36
N PRO A 9 -9.71 -23.35 -3.32
CA PRO A 9 -10.55 -24.28 -4.06
C PRO A 9 -10.41 -24.04 -5.56
N GLU A 10 -10.36 -25.12 -6.34
CA GLU A 10 -10.31 -25.07 -7.80
C GLU A 10 -11.50 -24.26 -8.36
N GLY A 11 -11.21 -23.29 -9.23
CA GLY A 11 -12.18 -22.38 -9.84
C GLY A 11 -12.65 -21.22 -8.94
N ARG A 12 -12.13 -21.10 -7.72
CA ARG A 12 -12.40 -19.99 -6.78
C ARG A 12 -11.16 -19.17 -6.45
N GLU A 13 -10.13 -19.24 -7.29
CA GLU A 13 -8.83 -18.62 -7.08
C GLU A 13 -8.96 -17.12 -6.78
N MET A 14 -9.80 -16.39 -7.53
CA MET A 14 -9.99 -14.96 -7.33
C MET A 14 -10.78 -14.63 -6.04
N GLU A 15 -11.91 -15.29 -5.83
CA GLU A 15 -12.89 -14.90 -4.80
C GLU A 15 -12.57 -15.42 -3.40
N CYS A 16 -11.88 -16.55 -3.25
CA CYS A 16 -11.59 -17.16 -1.95
C CYS A 16 -10.88 -16.21 -0.97
N LEU A 17 -9.85 -15.49 -1.43
CA LEU A 17 -9.14 -14.51 -0.62
C LEU A 17 -10.07 -13.34 -0.26
N LEU A 18 -10.79 -12.81 -1.25
CA LEU A 18 -11.64 -11.64 -1.04
C LEU A 18 -12.76 -11.95 -0.04
N ASP A 19 -13.37 -13.12 -0.09
CA ASP A 19 -14.41 -13.54 0.85
C ASP A 19 -13.85 -13.67 2.27
N THR A 20 -12.69 -14.31 2.42
CA THR A 20 -11.99 -14.46 3.71
C THR A 20 -11.65 -13.09 4.31
N LEU A 21 -11.09 -12.18 3.50
CA LEU A 21 -10.73 -10.83 3.96
C LEU A 21 -11.96 -9.98 4.26
N LYS A 22 -13.06 -10.10 3.49
CA LYS A 22 -14.33 -9.43 3.80
C LYS A 22 -14.87 -9.87 5.15
N GLU A 23 -14.78 -11.15 5.48
CA GLU A 23 -15.20 -11.66 6.79
C GLU A 23 -14.31 -11.12 7.91
N HIS A 24 -12.98 -11.18 7.74
CA HIS A 24 -12.04 -10.61 8.70
C HIS A 24 -12.31 -9.13 8.98
N PHE A 25 -12.38 -8.32 7.93
CA PHE A 25 -12.59 -6.89 8.07
C PHE A 25 -14.00 -6.55 8.59
N ARG A 26 -15.01 -7.38 8.37
CA ARG A 26 -16.35 -7.17 8.95
C ARG A 26 -16.31 -7.28 10.46
N ASN A 27 -15.51 -8.20 10.99
CA ASN A 27 -15.34 -8.41 12.42
C ASN A 27 -14.39 -7.38 13.06
N ALA A 28 -13.51 -6.76 12.26
CA ALA A 28 -12.65 -5.67 12.71
C ALA A 28 -13.48 -4.43 13.10
N SER A 29 -13.37 -4.03 14.38
CA SER A 29 -14.03 -2.87 14.95
C SER A 29 -12.99 -1.92 15.56
N GLY A 30 -13.07 -0.64 15.24
CA GLY A 30 -12.15 0.37 15.78
C GLY A 30 -12.49 0.78 17.20
N THR A 31 -11.52 1.41 17.87
CA THR A 31 -11.65 1.96 19.22
C THR A 31 -12.32 3.34 19.25
N LEU A 32 -12.61 3.93 18.09
CA LEU A 32 -13.23 5.24 17.97
C LEU A 32 -14.75 5.12 18.03
N GLY A 33 -15.28 5.39 19.22
CA GLY A 33 -16.70 5.56 19.46
C GLY A 33 -17.50 4.26 19.60
N THR A 34 -18.70 4.38 20.12
CA THR A 34 -19.68 3.30 20.15
C THR A 34 -20.11 2.94 18.72
N SER A 35 -20.58 1.70 18.49
CA SER A 35 -21.10 1.26 17.18
C SER A 35 -22.14 2.23 16.59
N ALA A 36 -22.89 2.95 17.43
CA ALA A 36 -23.84 3.98 17.03
C ALA A 36 -23.17 5.24 16.44
N GLU A 37 -22.04 5.68 16.99
CA GLU A 37 -21.29 6.85 16.51
C GLU A 37 -20.61 6.55 15.16
N GLN A 38 -20.07 5.33 15.00
CA GLN A 38 -19.52 4.85 13.73
C GLN A 38 -20.61 4.77 12.65
N LYS A 39 -21.80 4.25 12.99
CA LYS A 39 -22.95 4.20 12.07
C LYS A 39 -23.42 5.61 11.67
N ALA A 40 -23.39 6.57 12.58
CA ALA A 40 -23.74 7.96 12.30
C ALA A 40 -22.71 8.69 11.40
N LEU A 41 -21.41 8.49 11.64
CA LEU A 41 -20.34 9.01 10.79
C LEU A 41 -20.39 8.43 9.38
N PHE A 42 -20.60 7.12 9.28
CA PHE A 42 -20.72 6.43 7.99
C PHE A 42 -21.97 6.88 7.21
N ARG A 43 -23.11 7.07 7.91
CA ARG A 43 -24.31 7.67 7.30
C ARG A 43 -24.00 9.05 6.74
N LYS A 44 -23.35 9.91 7.52
CA LYS A 44 -23.01 11.27 7.10
C LYS A 44 -22.11 11.29 5.86
N GLN A 45 -21.09 10.42 5.79
CA GLN A 45 -20.22 10.30 4.62
C GLN A 45 -20.97 9.84 3.36
N LEU A 46 -21.89 8.87 3.49
CA LEU A 46 -22.72 8.42 2.37
C LEU A 46 -23.70 9.50 1.91
N GLU A 47 -24.29 10.25 2.83
CA GLU A 47 -25.16 11.38 2.51
C GLU A 47 -24.39 12.50 1.80
N GLU A 48 -23.15 12.78 2.23
CA GLU A 48 -22.26 13.77 1.59
C GLU A 48 -21.83 13.35 0.17
N GLN A 49 -21.50 12.08 -0.05
CA GLN A 49 -21.14 11.58 -1.38
C GLN A 49 -22.33 11.42 -2.32
N SER A 50 -23.49 10.97 -1.82
CA SER A 50 -24.66 10.67 -2.64
C SER A 50 -25.63 11.84 -2.82
N GLY A 51 -25.55 12.85 -1.95
CA GLY A 51 -26.49 13.98 -1.90
C GLY A 51 -27.90 13.60 -1.48
N LYS A 52 -28.12 12.39 -0.96
CA LYS A 52 -29.43 11.85 -0.55
C LYS A 52 -29.38 11.41 0.90
N LYS A 53 -30.49 11.56 1.63
CA LYS A 53 -30.64 10.97 2.97
C LYS A 53 -30.65 9.45 2.87
N ILE A 54 -29.90 8.79 3.76
CA ILE A 54 -29.77 7.33 3.79
C ILE A 54 -30.57 6.80 4.99
N ASP A 55 -31.59 5.96 4.74
CA ASP A 55 -32.37 5.31 5.80
C ASP A 55 -31.63 4.13 6.46
N ASP A 56 -32.22 3.49 7.48
CA ASP A 56 -31.57 2.39 8.20
C ASP A 56 -31.41 1.13 7.34
N ASP A 57 -32.34 0.85 6.42
CA ASP A 57 -32.28 -0.30 5.52
C ASP A 57 -31.17 -0.12 4.46
N MET A 58 -31.04 1.08 3.86
CA MET A 58 -29.92 1.42 3.01
C MET A 58 -28.60 1.44 3.76
N MET A 59 -28.58 1.83 5.04
CA MET A 59 -27.37 1.75 5.87
C MET A 59 -26.95 0.30 6.11
N ASP A 60 -27.89 -0.62 6.32
CA ASP A 60 -27.58 -2.04 6.50
C ASP A 60 -27.14 -2.69 5.17
N ILE A 61 -27.74 -2.32 4.04
CA ILE A 61 -27.29 -2.73 2.71
C ILE A 61 -25.89 -2.17 2.42
N ALA A 62 -25.67 -0.89 2.68
CA ALA A 62 -24.37 -0.26 2.52
C ALA A 62 -23.37 -0.94 3.45
N SER A 63 -23.71 -1.23 4.71
CA SER A 63 -22.86 -1.97 5.66
C SER A 63 -22.42 -3.33 5.12
N ARG A 64 -23.27 -4.00 4.34
CA ARG A 64 -22.96 -5.27 3.66
C ARG A 64 -22.10 -5.11 2.41
N MET A 65 -22.14 -3.95 1.74
CA MET A 65 -21.28 -3.61 0.58
C MET A 65 -19.85 -3.23 0.98
N GLN A 66 -19.34 -3.74 2.12
CA GLN A 66 -17.94 -3.56 2.46
C GLN A 66 -17.06 -4.24 1.42
N MET A 67 -16.08 -3.50 0.88
CA MET A 67 -15.20 -3.99 -0.17
C MET A 67 -13.79 -4.16 0.36
N VAL A 68 -13.13 -5.21 -0.12
CA VAL A 68 -11.69 -5.36 0.04
C VAL A 68 -11.07 -4.57 -1.10
N GLN A 69 -10.31 -3.53 -0.76
CA GLN A 69 -9.65 -2.70 -1.76
C GLN A 69 -8.22 -3.21 -2.00
N PRO A 70 -7.87 -3.62 -3.23
CA PRO A 70 -6.49 -3.90 -3.58
C PRO A 70 -5.72 -2.61 -3.86
N VAL A 71 -4.57 -2.45 -3.21
CA VAL A 71 -3.55 -1.44 -3.49
C VAL A 71 -2.38 -2.17 -4.16
N ALA A 72 -2.21 -1.93 -5.47
CA ALA A 72 -1.12 -2.54 -6.22
C ALA A 72 0.22 -1.95 -5.79
N LEU A 73 1.05 -2.75 -5.11
CA LEU A 73 2.42 -2.38 -4.74
C LEU A 73 3.37 -2.67 -5.89
N LEU A 74 3.36 -3.91 -6.39
CA LEU A 74 4.02 -4.28 -7.63
C LEU A 74 2.96 -4.36 -8.73
N PRO A 75 2.88 -3.40 -9.66
CA PRO A 75 1.95 -3.48 -10.78
C PRO A 75 2.40 -4.59 -11.73
N GLY A 76 1.47 -5.45 -12.13
CA GLY A 76 1.77 -6.48 -13.11
C GLY A 76 1.85 -5.96 -14.53
N GLY A 77 2.46 -6.79 -15.37
CA GLY A 77 2.64 -6.56 -16.80
C GLY A 77 3.83 -7.37 -17.32
N LYS A 78 4.15 -7.24 -18.61
CA LYS A 78 5.36 -7.85 -19.20
C LYS A 78 6.62 -7.50 -18.40
N ALA A 79 6.66 -6.24 -17.93
CA ALA A 79 7.55 -5.65 -16.94
C ALA A 79 7.92 -6.54 -15.75
N THR A 80 6.99 -7.39 -15.30
CA THR A 80 7.07 -8.21 -14.08
C THR A 80 6.80 -9.68 -14.33
N ASN A 81 6.78 -10.12 -15.60
CA ASN A 81 6.26 -11.44 -15.99
C ASN A 81 4.83 -11.68 -15.49
N TRP A 82 4.00 -10.64 -15.53
CA TRP A 82 2.60 -10.68 -15.08
C TRP A 82 2.42 -11.00 -13.60
N GLU A 83 3.48 -10.88 -12.80
CA GLU A 83 3.40 -11.00 -11.35
C GLU A 83 2.94 -9.66 -10.75
N HIS A 84 1.98 -9.74 -9.84
CA HIS A 84 1.48 -8.63 -9.04
C HIS A 84 1.66 -8.94 -7.56
N VAL A 85 2.02 -7.92 -6.80
CA VAL A 85 1.98 -7.95 -5.33
C VAL A 85 0.99 -6.88 -4.89
N ASN A 86 -0.12 -7.32 -4.32
CA ASN A 86 -1.24 -6.46 -3.94
C ASN A 86 -1.40 -6.47 -2.42
N LEU A 87 -1.57 -5.26 -1.87
CA LEU A 87 -1.96 -5.06 -0.49
C LEU A 87 -3.47 -4.86 -0.42
N TYR A 88 -4.17 -5.77 0.24
CA TYR A 88 -5.61 -5.76 0.44
C TYR A 88 -5.95 -5.10 1.77
N VAL A 89 -6.76 -4.04 1.70
CA VAL A 89 -7.15 -3.22 2.85
C VAL A 89 -8.66 -3.08 2.93
N ASP A 90 -9.15 -2.72 4.12
CA ASP A 90 -10.57 -2.41 4.33
C ASP A 90 -10.89 -1.02 3.76
N ASP A 91 -11.80 -0.94 2.78
CA ASP A 91 -12.28 0.32 2.21
C ASP A 91 -12.93 1.24 3.27
N ARG A 92 -13.30 0.66 4.42
CA ARG A 92 -13.94 1.34 5.56
C ARG A 92 -13.07 1.49 6.78
N GLY A 93 -11.77 1.23 6.68
CA GLY A 93 -10.88 1.36 7.85
C GLY A 93 -11.00 2.74 8.51
N ILE A 94 -11.12 3.80 7.70
CA ILE A 94 -11.30 5.19 8.17
C ILE A 94 -12.65 5.39 8.86
N SER A 95 -13.76 4.94 8.25
CA SER A 95 -15.11 5.16 8.79
C SER A 95 -15.38 4.35 10.05
N LYS A 96 -14.72 3.19 10.19
CA LYS A 96 -14.67 2.38 11.42
C LYS A 96 -13.75 2.97 12.49
N GLY A 97 -13.00 4.02 12.15
CA GLY A 97 -12.01 4.61 13.05
C GLY A 97 -10.95 3.61 13.51
N LEU A 98 -10.49 2.75 12.60
CA LEU A 98 -9.34 1.91 12.85
C LEU A 98 -8.08 2.79 12.95
N ARG A 99 -7.05 2.28 13.62
CA ARG A 99 -5.77 2.99 13.74
C ARG A 99 -5.03 2.94 12.39
N ARG A 100 -4.28 4.00 12.07
CA ARG A 100 -3.30 3.98 10.98
C ARG A 100 -2.33 2.82 11.15
N ASN A 101 -2.06 2.10 10.06
CA ASN A 101 -1.10 1.01 10.02
C ASN A 101 0.23 1.53 9.48
N ASP A 102 1.07 2.01 10.39
CA ASP A 102 2.35 2.65 10.06
C ASP A 102 3.27 1.71 9.28
N ARG A 103 3.24 0.40 9.58
CA ARG A 103 4.02 -0.63 8.88
C ARG A 103 3.58 -0.78 7.42
N ALA A 104 2.28 -0.91 7.18
CA ALA A 104 1.75 -1.06 5.82
C ALA A 104 1.95 0.23 5.01
N CYS A 105 1.79 1.41 5.64
CA CYS A 105 2.11 2.70 5.04
C CYS A 105 3.59 2.80 4.65
N GLY A 106 4.49 2.36 5.54
CA GLY A 106 5.93 2.32 5.29
C GLY A 106 6.28 1.45 4.09
N LEU A 107 5.75 0.22 4.02
CA LEU A 107 5.95 -0.66 2.87
C LEU A 107 5.42 -0.03 1.57
N ALA A 108 4.21 0.55 1.60
CA ALA A 108 3.62 1.17 0.42
C ALA A 108 4.47 2.36 -0.08
N LEU A 109 5.03 3.15 0.85
CA LEU A 109 6.00 4.20 0.55
C LEU A 109 7.27 3.63 -0.09
N GLU A 110 7.83 2.55 0.46
CA GLU A 110 9.02 1.87 -0.08
C GLU A 110 8.80 1.30 -1.49
N CYS A 111 7.58 0.89 -1.81
CA CYS A 111 7.18 0.47 -3.16
C CYS A 111 6.83 1.65 -4.10
N GLY A 112 6.98 2.91 -3.67
CA GLY A 112 6.66 4.09 -4.49
C GLY A 112 5.15 4.37 -4.64
N ALA A 113 4.32 3.70 -3.84
CA ALA A 113 2.85 3.79 -3.80
C ALA A 113 2.33 4.35 -2.45
N PRO A 114 2.80 5.54 -2.00
CA PRO A 114 2.39 6.11 -0.72
C PRO A 114 0.87 6.21 -0.63
N THR A 115 0.31 5.47 0.33
CA THR A 115 -1.12 5.36 0.57
C THR A 115 -1.35 5.33 2.07
N ASP A 116 -2.34 6.09 2.55
CA ASP A 116 -2.72 6.07 3.95
C ASP A 116 -3.56 4.82 4.23
N ILE A 117 -2.90 3.82 4.81
CA ILE A 117 -3.50 2.52 5.13
C ILE A 117 -3.93 2.52 6.59
N VAL A 118 -5.19 2.13 6.82
CA VAL A 118 -5.86 2.21 8.11
C VAL A 118 -6.47 0.84 8.43
N GLY A 119 -6.17 0.32 9.63
CA GLY A 119 -6.55 -1.04 10.03
C GLY A 119 -5.60 -2.12 9.54
N ASP A 120 -6.07 -3.36 9.54
CA ASP A 120 -5.29 -4.49 9.07
C ASP A 120 -5.09 -4.43 7.56
N ALA A 121 -3.97 -4.99 7.10
CA ALA A 121 -3.61 -5.04 5.70
C ALA A 121 -3.00 -6.41 5.39
N PHE A 122 -3.41 -7.01 4.28
CA PHE A 122 -3.00 -8.34 3.86
C PHE A 122 -2.25 -8.24 2.55
N LEU A 123 -1.10 -8.89 2.45
CA LEU A 123 -0.30 -8.90 1.24
C LEU A 123 -0.49 -10.24 0.54
N ALA A 124 -0.71 -10.23 -0.77
CA ALA A 124 -0.69 -11.46 -1.56
C ALA A 124 -0.07 -11.25 -2.94
N ARG A 125 0.54 -12.32 -3.45
CA ARG A 125 1.10 -12.39 -4.79
C ARG A 125 0.14 -13.13 -5.72
N ILE A 126 -0.05 -12.59 -6.91
CA ILE A 126 -0.81 -13.22 -7.99
C ILE A 126 -0.02 -13.15 -9.29
N LEU A 127 -0.27 -14.10 -10.18
CA LEU A 127 0.10 -14.03 -11.58
C LEU A 127 -1.19 -13.90 -12.38
N ASP A 128 -1.26 -12.87 -13.21
CA ASP A 128 -2.44 -12.56 -14.04
C ASP A 128 -1.98 -12.10 -15.42
N ASP A 129 -1.96 -13.03 -16.38
CA ASP A 129 -1.48 -12.81 -17.76
C ASP A 129 -2.61 -12.79 -18.81
N ASP A 130 -3.83 -12.40 -18.38
CA ASP A 130 -5.12 -12.46 -19.10
C ASP A 130 -5.63 -13.88 -19.42
N ASP A 131 -4.71 -14.83 -19.66
CA ASP A 131 -5.03 -16.23 -19.95
C ASP A 131 -5.08 -17.09 -18.67
N ARG A 132 -4.27 -16.75 -17.66
CA ARG A 132 -4.12 -17.50 -16.40
C ARG A 132 -4.19 -16.55 -15.22
N PHE A 133 -4.93 -16.99 -14.20
CA PHE A 133 -4.96 -16.36 -12.89
C PHE A 133 -4.52 -17.37 -11.83
N GLU A 134 -3.36 -17.13 -11.22
CA GLU A 134 -2.79 -18.01 -10.21
C GLU A 134 -2.42 -17.20 -8.96
N ARG A 135 -2.66 -17.76 -7.77
CA ARG A 135 -2.10 -17.21 -6.54
C ARG A 135 -0.80 -17.94 -6.25
N HIS A 136 0.25 -17.18 -5.99
CA HIS A 136 1.51 -17.74 -5.54
C HIS A 136 1.68 -17.44 -4.06
N ASP A 137 2.39 -18.34 -3.39
CA ASP A 137 2.82 -18.12 -2.00
C ASP A 137 3.55 -16.80 -1.90
N PHE A 138 3.46 -16.12 -0.75
CA PHE A 138 4.27 -14.96 -0.44
C PHE A 138 4.69 -15.10 1.01
N THR A 139 6.00 -15.24 1.24
CA THR A 139 6.54 -15.56 2.57
C THR A 139 7.10 -14.31 3.26
N LEU A 140 7.24 -14.36 4.58
CA LEU A 140 7.87 -13.29 5.38
C LEU A 140 9.34 -13.09 5.02
N ASP A 141 10.03 -14.13 4.55
CA ASP A 141 11.42 -14.02 4.09
C ASP A 141 11.54 -13.09 2.87
N GLU A 142 10.47 -12.96 2.08
CA GLU A 142 10.40 -12.04 0.95
C GLU A 142 10.02 -10.61 1.39
N MET A 143 9.63 -10.41 2.65
CA MET A 143 9.12 -9.16 3.21
C MET A 143 10.24 -8.29 3.82
N SER A 144 11.07 -7.71 2.96
CA SER A 144 12.12 -6.75 3.35
C SER A 144 12.13 -5.54 2.42
N SER A 145 12.44 -4.36 2.98
CA SER A 145 12.65 -3.14 2.17
C SER A 145 13.81 -3.27 1.18
N SER A 146 14.70 -4.23 1.39
CA SER A 146 15.82 -4.53 0.51
C SER A 146 15.51 -5.57 -0.57
N ALA A 147 14.33 -6.20 -0.51
CA ALA A 147 13.94 -7.27 -1.41
C ALA A 147 13.93 -6.79 -2.88
N PRO A 148 14.35 -7.64 -3.84
CA PRO A 148 14.40 -7.24 -5.25
C PRO A 148 13.06 -6.75 -5.80
N TRP A 149 11.95 -7.34 -5.36
CA TRP A 149 10.61 -6.96 -5.79
C TRP A 149 10.21 -5.57 -5.32
N VAL A 150 10.62 -5.12 -4.12
CA VAL A 150 10.32 -3.78 -3.58
C VAL A 150 10.99 -2.70 -4.43
N LYS A 151 12.26 -2.90 -4.79
CA LYS A 151 12.99 -1.97 -5.67
C LYS A 151 12.36 -1.90 -7.06
N ARG A 152 11.99 -3.06 -7.61
CA ARG A 152 11.30 -3.15 -8.91
C ARG A 152 9.95 -2.43 -8.86
N ALA A 153 9.18 -2.64 -7.80
CA ALA A 153 7.90 -1.98 -7.55
C ALA A 153 8.08 -0.45 -7.53
N TYR A 154 9.04 0.06 -6.76
CA TYR A 154 9.35 1.48 -6.70
C TYR A 154 9.62 2.06 -8.09
N THR A 155 10.54 1.46 -8.86
CA THR A 155 10.88 1.94 -10.21
C THR A 155 9.66 1.98 -11.13
N LEU A 156 8.85 0.92 -11.14
CA LEU A 156 7.68 0.84 -12.00
C LEU A 156 6.59 1.83 -11.59
N GLN A 157 6.38 2.02 -10.30
CA GLN A 157 5.35 2.92 -9.78
C GLN A 157 5.70 4.40 -10.02
N ILE A 158 6.97 4.76 -9.92
CA ILE A 158 7.45 6.10 -10.28
C ILE A 158 7.33 6.34 -11.79
N ALA A 159 7.75 5.38 -12.62
CA ALA A 159 7.61 5.48 -14.08
C ALA A 159 6.14 5.62 -14.49
N LYS A 160 5.23 4.87 -13.86
CA LYS A 160 3.78 4.98 -14.09
C LYS A 160 3.23 6.36 -13.75
N LYS A 161 3.68 6.96 -12.64
CA LYS A 161 3.27 8.32 -12.23
C LYS A 161 3.78 9.39 -13.20
N GLN A 162 5.03 9.28 -13.65
CA GLN A 162 5.62 10.19 -14.62
C GLN A 162 4.88 10.12 -15.95
N ASN A 163 4.69 8.91 -16.49
CA ASN A 163 3.95 8.72 -17.73
C ASN A 163 2.49 9.20 -17.62
N SER A 164 1.84 9.01 -16.46
CA SER A 164 0.48 9.52 -16.25
C SER A 164 0.43 11.05 -16.25
N GLY A 165 1.43 11.71 -15.65
CA GLY A 165 1.56 13.17 -15.67
C GLY A 165 1.79 13.71 -17.08
N ASP A 166 2.71 13.09 -17.82
CA ASP A 166 3.00 13.45 -19.21
C ASP A 166 1.79 13.22 -20.12
N VAL A 167 1.08 12.10 -19.96
CA VAL A 167 -0.16 11.81 -20.70
C VAL A 167 -1.26 12.80 -20.34
N GLN A 168 -1.38 13.20 -19.07
CA GLN A 168 -2.38 14.16 -18.63
C GLN A 168 -2.08 15.58 -19.15
N GLU A 169 -0.80 15.98 -19.21
CA GLU A 169 -0.36 17.21 -19.87
C GLU A 169 -0.56 17.14 -21.39
N GLN A 170 -0.29 16.00 -22.02
CA GLN A 170 -0.49 15.80 -23.45
C GLN A 170 -1.99 15.83 -23.83
N ILE A 171 -2.87 15.25 -23.01
CA ILE A 171 -4.34 15.35 -23.16
C ILE A 171 -4.80 16.80 -22.99
N ARG A 172 -4.21 17.54 -22.03
CA ARG A 172 -4.52 18.94 -21.79
C ARG A 172 -4.02 19.84 -22.93
N ALA A 173 -2.86 19.53 -23.51
CA ALA A 173 -2.28 20.21 -24.66
C ALA A 173 -3.01 19.88 -25.97
N MET A 174 -3.60 18.68 -26.09
CA MET A 174 -4.37 18.25 -27.26
C MET A 174 -5.85 18.66 -27.23
N GLY A 175 -6.30 19.44 -26.25
CA GLY A 175 -7.51 20.25 -26.37
C GLY A 175 -8.76 19.54 -26.94
N GLY A 176 -9.25 18.49 -26.27
CA GLY A 176 -10.68 18.14 -26.30
C GLY A 176 -11.23 17.48 -27.57
N MET A 177 -10.67 16.35 -28.01
CA MET A 177 -11.38 15.44 -28.93
C MET A 177 -12.03 14.28 -28.18
N LYS A 178 -13.35 14.18 -28.33
CA LYS A 178 -14.22 13.14 -27.80
C LYS A 178 -13.93 11.81 -28.49
N ASP A 179 -13.00 11.02 -27.97
CA ASP A 179 -12.97 9.57 -28.19
C ASP A 179 -12.36 8.88 -26.96
N ALA A 180 -13.20 8.66 -25.95
CA ALA A 180 -12.85 8.04 -24.68
C ALA A 180 -12.52 6.53 -24.80
N ALA A 181 -12.62 5.94 -26.00
CA ALA A 181 -12.46 4.51 -26.20
C ALA A 181 -11.00 4.04 -26.34
N ASN A 182 -10.04 4.93 -26.60
CA ASN A 182 -8.63 4.56 -26.76
C ASN A 182 -7.77 4.73 -25.50
N VAL A 183 -8.34 5.23 -24.39
CA VAL A 183 -7.59 5.53 -23.15
C VAL A 183 -7.44 4.30 -22.25
N MET A 184 -8.24 3.24 -22.45
CA MET A 184 -8.20 2.02 -21.63
C MET A 184 -7.15 0.98 -22.05
N ASN A 185 -6.51 1.12 -23.22
CA ASN A 185 -5.51 0.16 -23.73
C ASN A 185 -4.04 0.57 -23.47
N LEU A 186 -3.80 1.60 -22.64
CA LEU A 186 -2.43 2.05 -22.34
C LEU A 186 -1.77 1.28 -21.18
N GLN A 187 -2.51 0.40 -20.48
CA GLN A 187 -1.97 -0.40 -19.39
C GLN A 187 -1.08 -1.56 -19.86
N ASP A 188 -1.34 -2.14 -21.04
CA ASP A 188 -0.58 -3.29 -21.58
C ASP A 188 0.68 -2.93 -22.39
N ASN A 189 0.89 -1.65 -22.67
CA ASN A 189 2.01 -1.14 -23.47
C ASN A 189 2.92 -0.21 -22.66
N LEU A 190 3.14 -0.50 -21.39
CA LEU A 190 4.23 0.12 -20.64
C LEU A 190 5.55 -0.24 -21.34
N PRO A 191 6.31 0.74 -21.88
CA PRO A 191 7.65 0.48 -22.39
C PRO A 191 8.53 -0.06 -21.28
N GLU A 192 9.43 -0.99 -21.60
CA GLU A 192 10.51 -1.34 -20.67
C GLU A 192 11.21 -0.05 -20.21
N PRO A 193 11.46 0.13 -18.91
CA PRO A 193 12.05 1.37 -18.42
C PRO A 193 13.41 1.56 -19.08
N GLY A 194 13.51 2.62 -19.90
CA GLY A 194 14.80 3.11 -20.38
C GLY A 194 15.66 3.57 -19.20
N PRO A 195 16.99 3.66 -19.37
CA PRO A 195 17.86 4.20 -18.32
C PRO A 195 17.37 5.59 -17.91
N PRO A 196 17.22 5.88 -16.61
CA PRO A 196 16.57 7.09 -16.14
C PRO A 196 17.34 8.32 -16.64
N PRO A 197 16.68 9.26 -17.34
CA PRO A 197 17.31 10.53 -17.65
C PRO A 197 17.33 11.40 -16.39
N GLY A 198 18.54 11.78 -15.95
CA GLY A 198 18.82 12.97 -15.14
C GLY A 198 18.05 13.14 -13.83
N SER A 199 18.70 12.78 -12.73
CA SER A 199 18.51 13.30 -11.36
C SER A 199 17.15 13.94 -11.06
N ILE A 200 16.22 13.13 -10.56
CA ILE A 200 15.03 13.60 -9.89
C ILE A 200 15.36 13.68 -8.40
N ASP A 201 15.13 14.85 -7.82
CA ASP A 201 15.46 15.18 -6.44
C ASP A 201 14.83 14.18 -5.45
N ASP A 202 15.74 13.50 -4.77
CA ASP A 202 15.57 12.44 -3.78
C ASP A 202 14.95 12.95 -2.46
N THR A 203 13.71 13.43 -2.51
CA THR A 203 12.97 13.89 -1.31
C THR A 203 12.23 12.75 -0.57
N GLY A 204 12.52 11.51 -0.94
CA GLY A 204 12.10 10.30 -0.22
C GLY A 204 13.28 9.41 0.13
N SER A 205 14.42 9.99 0.51
CA SER A 205 15.62 9.22 0.84
C SER A 205 15.29 8.23 1.97
N GLN A 206 15.35 6.93 1.65
CA GLN A 206 15.20 5.85 2.62
C GLN A 206 16.30 5.98 3.68
N LEU A 207 15.97 6.63 4.80
CA LEU A 207 16.89 6.88 5.89
C LEU A 207 17.26 5.61 6.67
N TYR A 208 16.55 4.49 6.45
CA TYR A 208 16.82 3.21 7.09
C TYR A 208 16.32 2.04 6.24
N LYS A 209 16.85 0.84 6.53
CA LYS A 209 16.41 -0.44 5.96
C LYS A 209 15.84 -1.30 7.07
N TRP A 210 14.95 -2.22 6.73
CA TRP A 210 14.44 -3.18 7.70
C TRP A 210 14.20 -4.55 7.06
N SER A 211 14.27 -5.57 7.90
CA SER A 211 13.90 -6.96 7.59
C SER A 211 13.23 -7.58 8.81
N GLN A 212 12.43 -8.62 8.58
CA GLN A 212 11.89 -9.45 9.64
C GLN A 212 12.32 -10.89 9.38
N GLU A 213 13.01 -11.49 10.34
CA GLU A 213 13.46 -12.89 10.28
C GLU A 213 12.80 -13.65 11.44
N GLY A 214 11.73 -14.39 11.15
CA GLY A 214 10.90 -15.04 12.16
C GLY A 214 10.26 -14.05 13.14
N GLU A 215 10.63 -14.16 14.42
CA GLU A 215 10.11 -13.30 15.50
C GLU A 215 10.87 -11.96 15.64
N ASP A 216 12.04 -11.83 15.01
CA ASP A 216 12.91 -10.67 15.16
C ASP A 216 12.72 -9.65 14.02
N VAL A 217 12.61 -8.37 14.39
CA VAL A 217 12.62 -7.24 13.43
C VAL A 217 13.97 -6.55 13.50
N VAL A 218 14.69 -6.53 12.38
CA VAL A 218 16.00 -5.89 12.25
C VAL A 218 15.84 -4.57 11.51
N VAL A 219 16.26 -3.48 12.15
CA VAL A 219 16.29 -2.14 11.55
C VAL A 219 17.74 -1.69 11.42
N VAL A 220 18.17 -1.37 10.20
CA VAL A 220 19.52 -0.92 9.87
C VAL A 220 19.48 0.53 9.43
N VAL A 221 20.07 1.41 10.23
CA VAL A 221 20.18 2.84 9.92
C VAL A 221 21.62 3.16 9.50
N PRO A 222 21.86 3.63 8.26
CA PRO A 222 23.15 4.20 7.89
C PRO A 222 23.42 5.48 8.70
N VAL A 223 24.54 5.51 9.42
CA VAL A 223 25.01 6.66 10.21
C VAL A 223 26.40 7.10 9.74
N ARG A 224 26.84 8.30 10.12
CA ARG A 224 28.19 8.79 9.79
C ARG A 224 29.23 8.02 10.61
N GLU A 225 30.47 7.95 10.11
CA GLU A 225 31.58 7.31 10.84
C GLU A 225 31.89 8.02 12.18
N THR A 226 31.53 9.30 12.30
CA THR A 226 31.70 10.12 13.50
C THR A 226 30.62 9.89 14.55
N THR A 227 29.52 9.22 14.20
CA THR A 227 28.37 9.02 15.11
C THR A 227 28.78 8.14 16.28
N THR A 228 28.63 8.65 17.49
CA THR A 228 28.95 7.93 18.72
C THR A 228 27.69 7.44 19.43
N LYS A 229 27.85 6.61 20.47
CA LYS A 229 26.74 6.17 21.32
C LYS A 229 25.93 7.32 21.93
N ALA A 230 26.56 8.49 22.16
CA ALA A 230 25.89 9.65 22.74
C ALA A 230 24.88 10.29 21.78
N ASP A 231 25.07 10.07 20.47
CA ASP A 231 24.27 10.69 19.41
C ASP A 231 23.05 9.85 19.02
N VAL A 232 22.90 8.65 19.61
CA VAL A 232 21.86 7.67 19.31
C VAL A 232 20.95 7.46 20.51
N LYS A 233 19.66 7.67 20.33
CA LYS A 233 18.63 7.38 21.33
C LYS A 233 17.62 6.40 20.76
N CYS A 234 17.61 5.18 21.32
CA CYS A 234 16.69 4.12 20.94
C CYS A 234 15.69 3.84 22.07
N VAL A 235 14.41 3.86 21.75
CA VAL A 235 13.31 3.51 22.65
C VAL A 235 12.46 2.44 21.99
N VAL A 236 12.56 1.22 22.49
CA VAL A 236 11.73 0.08 22.07
C VAL A 236 10.54 -0.03 23.02
N LYS A 237 9.32 0.01 22.47
CA LYS A 237 8.08 -0.31 23.16
C LYS A 237 7.41 -1.50 22.49
N LYS A 238 6.40 -2.08 23.15
CA LYS A 238 5.66 -3.25 22.65
C LYS A 238 5.10 -3.05 21.23
N ASP A 239 4.74 -1.82 20.86
CA ASP A 239 4.06 -1.50 19.60
C ASP A 239 4.83 -0.52 18.69
N ARG A 240 6.05 -0.11 19.05
CA ARG A 240 6.85 0.86 18.27
C ARG A 240 8.32 0.82 18.63
N ILE A 241 9.16 1.13 17.65
CA ILE A 241 10.61 1.35 17.85
C ILE A 241 10.88 2.79 17.44
N ARG A 242 11.23 3.64 18.42
CA ARG A 242 11.70 4.99 18.13
C ARG A 242 13.22 5.04 18.15
N LEU A 243 13.84 5.29 17.01
CA LEU A 243 15.28 5.49 16.91
C LEU A 243 15.55 6.93 16.44
N GLU A 244 16.18 7.73 17.31
CA GLU A 244 16.60 9.09 17.04
C GLU A 244 18.13 9.12 16.87
N VAL A 245 18.62 9.58 15.72
CA VAL A 245 20.05 9.87 15.49
C VAL A 245 20.23 11.37 15.30
N THR A 246 21.05 11.96 16.17
CA THR A 246 21.25 13.42 16.26
C THR A 246 22.32 13.92 15.27
N ASP A 247 23.20 13.03 14.83
CA ASP A 247 24.21 13.25 13.78
C ASP A 247 23.76 12.56 12.47
N ALA A 248 22.63 13.01 11.92
CA ALA A 248 22.07 12.45 10.69
C ALA A 248 22.96 12.75 9.46
N PRO A 249 22.80 12.02 8.33
CA PRO A 249 23.60 12.20 7.13
C PRO A 249 23.56 13.65 6.57
N ASN A 250 22.48 14.39 6.81
CA ASN A 250 22.30 15.79 6.42
C ASN A 250 22.50 16.72 7.63
N GLU A 251 23.23 17.83 7.44
CA GLU A 251 23.47 18.83 8.50
C GLU A 251 22.15 19.39 9.07
N GLY A 252 21.93 19.20 10.38
CA GLY A 252 20.78 19.77 11.10
C GLY A 252 19.50 18.93 11.12
N GLU A 253 19.46 17.78 10.45
CA GLU A 253 18.32 16.87 10.48
C GLU A 253 18.41 15.85 11.62
N ARG A 254 17.26 15.48 12.19
CA ARG A 254 17.13 14.33 13.10
C ARG A 254 16.55 13.19 12.31
N LEU A 255 17.24 12.05 12.29
CA LEU A 255 16.69 10.84 11.72
C LEU A 255 15.81 10.17 12.77
N ILE A 256 14.51 10.13 12.51
CA ILE A 256 13.52 9.48 13.37
C ILE A 256 12.97 8.27 12.62
N VAL A 257 13.27 7.07 13.11
CA VAL A 257 12.54 5.85 12.76
C VAL A 257 11.46 5.66 13.82
N ASP A 258 10.19 5.52 13.43
CA ASP A 258 9.04 5.29 14.30
C ASP A 258 8.27 4.03 13.87
#